data_AF-A0A7W6F8Z2-F1
#
_entry.id   AF-A0A7W6F8Z2-F1
#
_cell.length_a   1.000
_cell.length_b   1.000
_cell.length_c   1.000
_cell.angle_alpha   90.00
_cell.angle_beta   90.00
_cell.angle_gamma   90.00
#
_symmetry.space_group_name_H-M   'P 1'
#
loop_
_entity.id
_entity.type
_entity.pdbx_description
1 polymer ?
#
loop_
_entity_poly.entity_id
_entity_poly.type
_entity_poly.pdbx_seq_one_letter_code
_entity_poly.pdbx_strand_id
1 'polypeptide(L)'
;MPRQLLSTAAVLALACGLGACGTSRFDGPSRQAPRAQLPPEPYAAAPSGAVTSTPLAPPPGATAEGQPLGAGIVASAPPPVVAEPVTPPAPPPVVATGRSSVVGGWTATDANGSCRVSLTSSPTLDLYRATTSGCANKDLAKVSAWDFRDGEVYLYQSGGTVAARLKQAGGSLDGALSKSGASLSLAR
;
A
#
# COMPACT_ATOMS: atom_id res chain seq x y z
N MET A 1 11.27 -57.53 -39.90
CA MET A 1 10.92 -57.44 -38.46
C MET A 1 11.91 -56.67 -37.53
N PRO A 2 13.07 -56.09 -37.97
CA PRO A 2 13.96 -55.37 -37.02
C PRO A 2 13.51 -53.93 -36.71
N ARG A 3 12.73 -53.29 -37.58
CA ARG A 3 12.26 -51.90 -37.40
C ARG A 3 11.22 -51.73 -36.28
N GLN A 4 10.41 -52.74 -36.03
CA GLN A 4 9.42 -52.75 -34.95
C GLN A 4 10.09 -52.83 -33.56
N LEU A 5 11.18 -53.60 -33.46
CA LEU A 5 11.99 -53.72 -32.24
C LEU A 5 12.79 -52.44 -31.93
N LEU A 6 13.25 -51.73 -32.97
CA LEU A 6 13.92 -50.43 -32.81
C LEU A 6 12.95 -49.33 -32.35
N SER A 7 11.71 -49.32 -32.87
CA SER A 7 10.69 -48.35 -32.43
C SER A 7 10.24 -48.57 -30.99
N THR A 8 10.05 -49.82 -30.55
CA THR A 8 9.66 -50.09 -29.15
C THR A 8 10.78 -49.75 -28.17
N ALA A 9 12.04 -50.01 -28.51
CA ALA A 9 13.18 -49.60 -27.69
C ALA A 9 13.30 -48.07 -27.57
N ALA A 10 13.06 -47.33 -28.66
CA ALA A 10 13.09 -45.87 -28.66
C ALA A 10 11.98 -45.25 -27.79
N VAL A 11 10.76 -45.82 -27.82
CA VAL A 11 9.64 -45.35 -27.00
C VAL A 11 9.86 -45.63 -25.50
N LEU A 12 10.46 -46.77 -25.16
CA LEU A 12 10.80 -47.10 -23.76
C LEU A 12 11.89 -46.20 -23.19
N ALA A 13 12.90 -45.83 -24.00
CA ALA A 13 13.94 -44.90 -23.60
C ALA A 13 13.40 -43.47 -23.36
N LEU A 14 12.41 -43.05 -24.15
CA LEU A 14 11.75 -41.74 -24.01
C LEU A 14 10.84 -41.66 -22.77
N ALA A 15 10.19 -42.76 -22.39
CA ALA A 15 9.36 -42.82 -21.19
C ALA A 15 10.18 -42.78 -19.89
N CYS A 16 11.38 -43.36 -19.86
CA CYS A 16 12.27 -43.31 -18.69
C CYS A 16 12.93 -41.92 -18.47
N GLY A 17 12.97 -41.05 -19.47
CA GLY A 17 13.61 -39.73 -19.35
C GLY A 17 12.81 -38.68 -18.56
N LEU A 18 11.50 -38.86 -18.43
CA LEU A 18 10.61 -37.87 -17.80
C LEU A 18 10.58 -37.93 -16.26
N GLY A 19 11.23 -38.92 -15.63
CA GLY A 19 11.26 -39.10 -14.18
C GLY A 19 12.45 -38.48 -13.43
N ALA A 20 13.45 -37.93 -14.14
CA ALA A 20 14.74 -37.53 -13.53
C ALA A 20 14.84 -36.04 -13.13
N CYS A 21 13.75 -35.27 -13.24
CA CYS A 21 13.64 -33.93 -12.64
C CYS A 21 12.83 -33.96 -11.32
N GLY A 22 12.90 -35.07 -10.59
CA GLY A 22 12.54 -35.10 -9.16
C GLY A 22 13.67 -34.45 -8.37
N THR A 23 13.54 -33.16 -8.09
CA THR A 23 14.55 -32.41 -7.36
C THR A 23 14.66 -32.99 -5.95
N SER A 24 15.80 -33.61 -5.62
CA SER A 24 16.22 -33.92 -4.26
C SER A 24 16.42 -32.62 -3.47
N ARG A 25 15.33 -31.93 -3.10
CA ARG A 25 15.34 -30.89 -2.08
C ARG A 25 14.99 -31.58 -0.75
N PHE A 26 16.02 -31.99 -0.02
CA PHE A 26 16.06 -31.87 1.43
C PHE A 26 14.82 -32.37 2.19
N ASP A 27 14.61 -33.69 2.23
CA ASP A 27 13.84 -34.29 3.33
C ASP A 27 14.80 -34.48 4.51
N GLY A 28 14.88 -33.44 5.33
CA GLY A 28 15.53 -33.48 6.63
C GLY A 28 14.59 -32.77 7.60
N PRO A 29 14.18 -33.41 8.71
CA PRO A 29 13.41 -32.72 9.74
C PRO A 29 14.33 -31.80 10.53
N SER A 30 14.75 -30.69 9.92
CA SER A 30 15.25 -29.54 10.66
C SER A 30 14.06 -28.94 11.39
N ARG A 31 13.90 -29.36 12.65
CA ARG A 31 13.18 -28.59 13.67
C ARG A 31 13.88 -27.24 13.81
N GLN A 32 13.53 -26.30 12.95
CA GLN A 32 13.84 -24.90 13.16
C GLN A 32 12.94 -24.44 14.31
N ALA A 33 13.50 -24.42 15.53
CA ALA A 33 12.86 -23.78 16.65
C ALA A 33 12.49 -22.34 16.26
N PRO A 34 11.33 -21.81 16.70
CA PRO A 34 11.00 -20.41 16.47
C PRO A 34 12.07 -19.56 17.15
N ARG A 35 12.91 -18.88 16.38
CA ARG A 35 13.68 -17.77 16.92
C ARG A 35 12.66 -16.70 17.29
N ALA A 36 12.49 -16.47 18.59
CA ALA A 36 11.76 -15.32 19.10
C ALA A 36 12.37 -14.06 18.47
N GLN A 37 11.63 -13.45 17.55
CA GLN A 37 11.98 -12.15 17.00
C GLN A 37 11.82 -11.15 18.14
N LEU A 38 12.93 -10.54 18.55
CA LEU A 38 12.89 -9.43 19.49
C LEU A 38 11.98 -8.34 18.90
N PRO A 39 11.05 -7.76 19.68
CA PRO A 39 10.22 -6.65 19.23
C PRO A 39 11.11 -5.54 18.65
N PRO A 40 10.74 -4.92 17.52
CA PRO A 40 11.48 -3.76 17.02
C PRO A 40 11.42 -2.67 18.08
N GLU A 41 12.60 -2.24 18.55
CA GLU A 41 12.70 -1.14 19.51
C GLU A 41 12.07 0.11 18.89
N PRO A 42 11.19 0.83 19.62
CA PRO A 42 10.55 2.04 19.13
C PRO A 42 11.62 3.09 18.81
N TYR A 43 11.87 3.32 17.52
CA TYR A 43 12.75 4.39 17.09
C TYR A 43 12.09 5.73 17.42
N ALA A 44 12.79 6.59 18.16
CA ALA A 44 12.32 7.92 18.51
C ALA A 44 12.15 8.77 17.24
N ALA A 45 11.00 9.44 17.11
CA ALA A 45 10.73 10.33 15.99
C ALA A 45 11.77 11.45 15.92
N ALA A 46 12.35 11.67 14.74
CA ALA A 46 13.23 12.80 14.49
C ALA A 46 12.42 14.12 14.55
N PRO A 47 12.94 15.18 15.20
CA PRO A 47 12.22 16.44 15.32
C PRO A 47 12.14 17.15 13.97
N SER A 48 10.93 17.30 13.44
CA SER A 48 10.65 18.20 12.31
C SER A 48 10.70 19.65 12.80
N GLY A 49 11.44 20.51 12.09
CA GLY A 49 11.55 21.94 12.40
C GLY A 49 10.22 22.68 12.26
N ALA A 50 10.01 23.70 13.10
CA ALA A 50 8.78 24.48 13.12
C ALA A 50 8.56 25.25 11.81
N VAL A 51 7.42 25.03 11.16
CA VAL A 51 6.98 25.81 10.01
C VAL A 51 6.32 27.08 10.54
N THR A 52 6.95 28.23 10.31
CA THR A 52 6.38 29.55 10.65
C THR A 52 5.55 30.04 9.48
N SER A 53 4.23 30.08 9.63
CA SER A 53 3.32 30.76 8.70
C SER A 53 3.13 32.22 9.12
N THR A 54 3.85 33.13 8.45
CA THR A 54 3.63 34.58 8.59
C THR A 54 2.41 34.99 7.76
N PRO A 55 1.39 35.65 8.33
CA PRO A 55 0.26 36.18 7.57
C PRO A 55 0.73 37.22 6.55
N LEU A 56 0.29 37.09 5.30
CA LEU A 56 0.48 38.12 4.28
C LEU A 56 -0.29 39.39 4.68
N ALA A 57 0.35 40.55 4.48
CA ALA A 57 -0.27 41.84 4.74
C ALA A 57 -1.52 42.05 3.86
N PRO A 58 -2.60 42.66 4.42
CA PRO A 58 -3.79 42.96 3.65
C PRO A 58 -3.50 44.00 2.55
N PRO A 59 -4.16 43.90 1.37
CA PRO A 59 -3.98 44.84 0.28
C PRO A 59 -4.45 46.25 0.67
N PRO A 60 -3.74 47.31 0.26
CA PRO A 60 -4.11 48.68 0.60
C PRO A 60 -5.43 49.07 -0.09
N GLY A 61 -6.45 49.45 0.70
CA GLY A 61 -7.66 50.10 0.18
C GLY A 61 -9.01 49.81 0.85
N ALA A 62 -9.10 48.92 1.84
CA ALA A 62 -10.38 48.68 2.53
C ALA A 62 -10.52 49.57 3.77
N THR A 63 -11.08 50.77 3.59
CA THR A 63 -11.56 51.64 4.67
C THR A 63 -12.72 50.96 5.40
N ALA A 64 -12.51 50.55 6.65
CA ALA A 64 -13.60 50.17 7.55
C ALA A 64 -14.09 51.45 8.27
N GLU A 65 -15.14 52.05 7.72
CA GLU A 65 -15.85 53.18 8.30
C GLU A 65 -16.95 52.68 9.24
N GLY A 66 -17.05 53.28 10.44
CA GLY A 66 -18.21 53.12 11.32
C GLY A 66 -17.89 52.91 12.81
N GLN A 67 -17.51 53.98 13.51
CA GLN A 67 -17.88 54.15 14.94
C GLN A 67 -19.35 54.62 15.02
N PRO A 68 -20.03 54.46 16.17
CA PRO A 68 -20.03 55.57 17.12
C PRO A 68 -19.93 55.18 18.62
N LEU A 69 -19.11 55.96 19.32
CA LEU A 69 -19.26 56.60 20.64
C LEU A 69 -19.92 55.88 21.82
N GLY A 70 -19.15 55.77 22.91
CA GLY A 70 -19.65 55.61 24.29
C GLY A 70 -18.54 55.86 25.31
N ALA A 71 -18.65 56.97 26.05
CA ALA A 71 -17.63 57.51 26.94
C ALA A 71 -17.35 56.68 28.21
N GLY A 72 -16.06 56.67 28.59
CA GLY A 72 -15.47 56.52 29.92
C GLY A 72 -16.14 55.63 30.98
N ILE A 73 -15.41 54.62 31.46
CA ILE A 73 -15.29 54.34 32.90
C ILE A 73 -14.00 53.56 33.23
N VAL A 74 -13.55 53.87 34.42
CA VAL A 74 -12.45 53.43 35.28
C VAL A 74 -11.91 52.00 35.19
N ALA A 75 -10.63 51.91 35.53
CA ALA A 75 -9.89 50.70 35.87
C ALA A 75 -10.66 49.75 36.80
N SER A 76 -10.62 48.46 36.49
CA SER A 76 -10.82 47.39 37.45
C SER A 76 -10.01 46.19 36.97
N ALA A 77 -8.91 45.91 37.68
CA ALA A 77 -8.12 44.71 37.47
C ALA A 77 -8.98 43.46 37.79
N PRO A 78 -9.05 42.46 36.89
CA PRO A 78 -9.58 41.14 37.25
C PRO A 78 -8.53 40.37 38.07
N PRO A 79 -8.96 39.47 38.98
CA PRO A 79 -8.04 38.63 39.76
C PRO A 79 -7.22 37.71 38.84
N PRO A 80 -6.06 37.18 39.30
CA PRO A 80 -5.30 36.21 38.53
C PRO A 80 -6.15 34.96 38.31
N VAL A 81 -6.65 34.80 37.09
CA VAL A 81 -7.27 33.56 36.65
C VAL A 81 -6.15 32.53 36.59
N VAL A 82 -6.20 31.56 37.49
CA VAL A 82 -5.36 30.37 37.44
C VAL A 82 -5.64 29.72 36.09
N ALA A 83 -4.67 29.78 35.18
CA ALA A 83 -4.76 29.10 33.90
C ALA A 83 -4.78 27.59 34.15
N GLU A 84 -5.96 26.97 34.02
CA GLU A 84 -6.05 25.53 33.84
C GLU A 84 -5.20 25.13 32.62
N PRO A 85 -4.35 24.10 32.73
CA PRO A 85 -3.60 23.60 31.59
C PRO A 85 -4.57 23.05 30.55
N VAL A 86 -4.84 23.85 29.52
CA VAL A 86 -5.57 23.41 28.32
C VAL A 86 -4.72 22.32 27.67
N THR A 87 -5.12 21.08 27.91
CA THR A 87 -4.51 19.91 27.26
C THR A 87 -4.80 20.00 25.77
N PRO A 88 -3.79 20.09 24.89
CA PRO A 88 -4.02 20.11 23.45
C PRO A 88 -4.78 18.85 23.02
N PRO A 89 -5.79 18.95 22.14
CA PRO A 89 -6.45 17.77 21.60
C PRO A 89 -5.42 16.86 20.91
N ALA A 90 -5.51 15.56 21.18
CA ALA A 90 -4.63 14.57 20.59
C ALA A 90 -4.69 14.70 19.05
N PRO A 91 -3.53 14.73 18.36
CA PRO A 91 -3.52 14.75 16.90
C PRO A 91 -4.27 13.52 16.37
N PRO A 92 -5.09 13.65 15.30
CA PRO A 92 -5.75 12.52 14.69
C PRO A 92 -4.72 11.47 14.26
N PRO A 93 -5.08 10.16 14.27
CA PRO A 93 -4.16 9.13 13.83
C PRO A 93 -3.70 9.46 12.41
N VAL A 94 -2.39 9.66 12.25
CA VAL A 94 -1.76 9.84 10.95
C VAL A 94 -1.90 8.53 10.19
N VAL A 95 -2.99 8.39 9.44
CA VAL A 95 -3.10 7.31 8.45
C VAL A 95 -2.01 7.59 7.43
N ALA A 96 -1.00 6.73 7.37
CA ALA A 96 0.09 6.86 6.41
C ALA A 96 -0.49 6.74 5.01
N THR A 97 -0.85 7.88 4.43
CA THR A 97 -1.52 7.98 3.14
C THR A 97 -0.44 8.35 2.14
N GLY A 98 0.19 7.35 1.54
CA GLY A 98 1.27 7.59 0.60
C GLY A 98 1.65 6.37 -0.20
N ARG A 99 2.40 6.58 -1.29
CA ARG A 99 2.90 5.48 -2.13
C ARG A 99 3.63 4.41 -1.30
N SER A 100 4.40 4.83 -0.30
CA SER A 100 5.15 3.94 0.58
C SER A 100 4.26 3.02 1.43
N SER A 101 3.04 3.44 1.78
CA SER A 101 2.11 2.62 2.59
C SER A 101 1.47 1.49 1.80
N VAL A 102 1.47 1.60 0.47
CA VAL A 102 0.96 0.58 -0.46
C VAL A 102 2.00 -0.50 -0.74
N VAL A 103 3.28 -0.21 -0.54
CA VAL A 103 4.37 -1.14 -0.83
C VAL A 103 4.37 -2.28 0.18
N GLY A 104 4.43 -3.51 -0.31
CA GLY A 104 4.41 -4.72 0.50
C GLY A 104 3.76 -5.91 -0.18
N GLY A 105 3.67 -7.00 0.56
CA GLY A 105 2.86 -8.16 0.19
C GLY A 105 1.41 -7.97 0.62
N TRP A 106 0.50 -8.36 -0.25
CA TRP A 106 -0.94 -8.25 -0.10
C TRP A 106 -1.60 -9.58 -0.48
N THR A 107 -2.68 -9.90 0.20
CA THR A 107 -3.61 -10.96 -0.17
C THR A 107 -4.83 -10.29 -0.80
N ALA A 108 -4.96 -10.44 -2.11
CA ALA A 108 -6.09 -9.97 -2.88
C ALA A 108 -7.23 -11.00 -2.81
N THR A 109 -8.44 -10.57 -2.52
CA THR A 109 -9.66 -11.39 -2.50
C THR A 109 -10.67 -10.79 -3.46
N ASP A 110 -11.09 -11.60 -4.42
CA ASP A 110 -12.07 -11.31 -5.47
C ASP A 110 -13.19 -12.37 -5.44
N ALA A 111 -14.24 -12.18 -6.25
CA ALA A 111 -15.31 -13.16 -6.43
C ALA A 111 -14.80 -14.56 -6.84
N ASN A 112 -13.64 -14.64 -7.50
CA ASN A 112 -13.04 -15.90 -7.97
C ASN A 112 -12.13 -16.59 -6.93
N GLY A 113 -11.91 -15.98 -5.76
CA GLY A 113 -11.03 -16.49 -4.71
C GLY A 113 -9.93 -15.52 -4.30
N SER A 114 -8.92 -16.03 -3.58
CA SER A 114 -7.82 -15.23 -3.04
C SER A 114 -6.48 -15.50 -3.75
N CYS A 115 -5.64 -14.47 -3.89
CA CYS A 115 -4.29 -14.61 -4.42
C CYS A 115 -3.30 -13.63 -3.82
N ARG A 116 -2.01 -13.85 -4.07
CA ARG A 116 -0.94 -12.98 -3.54
C ARG A 116 -0.56 -11.92 -4.55
N VAL A 117 -0.41 -10.69 -4.07
CA VAL A 117 0.03 -9.53 -4.84
C VAL A 117 1.19 -8.87 -4.08
N SER A 118 2.31 -8.62 -4.73
CA SER A 118 3.44 -7.89 -4.16
C SER A 118 3.62 -6.59 -4.93
N LEU A 119 3.53 -5.48 -4.21
CA LEU A 119 3.68 -4.13 -4.72
C LEU A 119 5.05 -3.62 -4.25
N THR A 120 5.91 -3.24 -5.18
CA THR A 120 7.29 -2.82 -4.88
C THR A 120 7.59 -1.47 -5.51
N SER A 121 8.35 -0.62 -4.82
CA SER A 121 8.79 0.70 -5.32
C SER A 121 9.84 0.65 -6.42
N SER A 122 10.13 -0.53 -6.99
CA SER A 122 11.09 -0.68 -8.09
C SER A 122 10.48 -0.11 -9.38
N PRO A 123 11.16 0.83 -10.07
CA PRO A 123 10.63 1.43 -11.29
C PRO A 123 10.60 0.41 -12.45
N THR A 124 9.62 0.54 -13.34
CA THR A 124 9.42 -0.28 -14.56
C THR A 124 8.62 0.52 -15.58
N LEU A 125 9.24 0.96 -16.69
CA LEU A 125 8.58 1.72 -17.77
C LEU A 125 7.61 2.80 -17.23
N ASP A 126 8.15 3.76 -16.46
CA ASP A 126 7.41 4.87 -15.82
C ASP A 126 6.50 4.50 -14.62
N LEU A 127 6.23 3.21 -14.41
CA LEU A 127 5.39 2.70 -13.33
C LEU A 127 6.22 1.98 -12.24
N TYR A 128 5.56 1.49 -11.19
CA TYR A 128 6.18 0.65 -10.18
C TYR A 128 5.91 -0.83 -10.41
N ARG A 129 6.83 -1.69 -9.99
CA ARG A 129 6.72 -3.13 -10.21
C ARG A 129 5.66 -3.77 -9.32
N ALA A 130 4.75 -4.52 -9.93
CA ALA A 130 3.81 -5.38 -9.24
C ALA A 130 4.01 -6.84 -9.68
N THR A 131 3.85 -7.79 -8.77
CA THR A 131 3.82 -9.21 -9.12
C THR A 131 2.65 -9.89 -8.46
N THR A 132 1.96 -10.74 -9.20
CA THR A 132 0.86 -11.54 -8.69
C THR A 132 1.20 -13.02 -8.72
N SER A 133 0.60 -13.80 -7.83
CA SER A 133 0.88 -15.23 -7.70
C SER A 133 -0.36 -15.98 -7.23
N GLY A 134 -0.71 -17.04 -7.95
CA GLY A 134 -1.87 -17.88 -7.63
C GLY A 134 -3.23 -17.23 -7.92
N CYS A 135 -3.29 -16.21 -8.79
CA CYS A 135 -4.56 -15.56 -9.12
C CYS A 135 -5.40 -16.39 -10.09
N ALA A 136 -6.61 -16.76 -9.65
CA ALA A 136 -7.62 -17.40 -10.49
C ALA A 136 -8.18 -16.43 -11.55
N ASN A 137 -8.25 -15.15 -11.21
CA ASN A 137 -8.70 -14.09 -12.11
C ASN A 137 -7.61 -13.74 -13.14
N LYS A 138 -7.94 -13.84 -14.44
CA LYS A 138 -7.00 -13.60 -15.55
C LYS A 138 -6.53 -12.14 -15.64
N ASP A 139 -7.35 -11.18 -15.25
CA ASP A 139 -6.96 -9.77 -15.26
C ASP A 139 -5.92 -9.48 -14.17
N LEU A 140 -6.09 -10.06 -12.97
CA LEU A 140 -5.08 -9.97 -11.89
C LEU A 140 -3.80 -10.75 -12.23
N ALA A 141 -3.91 -11.91 -12.88
CA ALA A 141 -2.77 -12.72 -13.27
C ALA A 141 -1.85 -11.99 -14.29
N LYS A 142 -2.39 -11.02 -15.04
CA LYS A 142 -1.62 -10.22 -16.00
C LYS A 142 -1.05 -8.94 -15.41
N VAL A 143 -1.31 -8.62 -14.14
CA VAL A 143 -0.80 -7.42 -13.50
C VAL A 143 0.71 -7.49 -13.37
N SER A 144 1.39 -6.49 -13.91
CA SER A 144 2.85 -6.38 -13.90
C SER A 144 3.35 -5.06 -13.31
N ALA A 145 2.49 -4.05 -13.25
CA ALA A 145 2.86 -2.73 -12.76
C ALA A 145 1.74 -2.11 -11.92
N TRP A 146 2.10 -1.11 -11.13
CA TRP A 146 1.19 -0.32 -10.32
C TRP A 146 1.63 1.14 -10.25
N ASP A 147 0.69 2.01 -9.91
CA ASP A 147 0.94 3.43 -9.66
C ASP A 147 0.08 3.92 -8.50
N PHE A 148 0.48 5.04 -7.89
CA PHE A 148 -0.27 5.71 -6.83
C PHE A 148 -0.51 7.17 -7.20
N ARG A 149 -1.77 7.54 -7.41
CA ARG A 149 -2.21 8.88 -7.80
C ARG A 149 -3.45 9.26 -7.01
N ASP A 150 -3.50 10.48 -6.51
CA ASP A 150 -4.71 11.05 -5.87
C ASP A 150 -5.30 10.19 -4.72
N GLY A 151 -4.46 9.42 -4.01
CA GLY A 151 -4.91 8.52 -2.94
C GLY A 151 -5.39 7.14 -3.42
N GLU A 152 -5.36 6.90 -4.72
CA GLU A 152 -5.75 5.65 -5.38
C GLU A 152 -4.55 4.89 -5.91
N VAL A 153 -4.66 3.56 -5.87
CA VAL A 153 -3.71 2.61 -6.42
C VAL A 153 -4.26 2.07 -7.72
N TYR A 154 -3.52 2.27 -8.80
CA TYR A 154 -3.85 1.79 -10.12
C TYR A 154 -2.99 0.57 -10.42
N LEU A 155 -3.62 -0.57 -10.71
CA LEU A 155 -2.93 -1.78 -11.14
C LEU A 155 -2.97 -1.87 -12.66
N TYR A 156 -1.83 -2.15 -13.28
CA TYR A 156 -1.66 -2.23 -14.72
C TYR A 156 -1.30 -3.64 -15.18
N GLN A 157 -1.91 -4.06 -16.28
CA GLN A 157 -1.61 -5.32 -16.95
C GLN A 157 -0.39 -5.18 -17.87
N SER A 158 0.16 -6.32 -18.25
CA SER A 158 1.07 -6.45 -19.38
C SER A 158 0.44 -5.84 -20.64
N GLY A 159 0.96 -4.70 -21.09
CA GLY A 159 0.41 -3.92 -22.22
C GLY A 159 -0.13 -2.54 -21.84
N GLY A 160 -0.06 -2.14 -20.56
CA GLY A 160 -0.37 -0.76 -20.13
C GLY A 160 -1.86 -0.48 -19.87
N THR A 161 -2.72 -1.50 -19.93
CA THR A 161 -4.14 -1.36 -19.59
C THR A 161 -4.35 -1.42 -18.08
N VAL A 162 -5.31 -0.64 -17.57
CA VAL A 162 -5.67 -0.67 -16.14
C VAL A 162 -6.45 -1.95 -15.84
N ALA A 163 -5.95 -2.75 -14.91
CA ALA A 163 -6.56 -3.98 -14.44
C ALA A 163 -7.59 -3.71 -13.34
N ALA A 164 -7.22 -2.88 -12.37
CA ALA A 164 -8.04 -2.57 -11.21
C ALA A 164 -7.66 -1.21 -10.63
N ARG A 165 -8.62 -0.59 -9.95
CA ARG A 165 -8.44 0.66 -9.21
C ARG A 165 -8.82 0.39 -7.76
N LEU A 166 -7.92 0.72 -6.86
CA LEU A 166 -8.04 0.47 -5.42
C LEU A 166 -7.88 1.78 -4.66
N LYS A 167 -8.60 1.96 -3.57
CA LYS A 167 -8.47 3.07 -2.63
C LYS A 167 -7.90 2.56 -1.32
N GLN A 168 -7.05 3.35 -0.67
CA GLN A 168 -6.58 3.02 0.69
C GLN A 168 -7.75 3.15 1.69
N ALA A 169 -7.99 2.09 2.45
CA ALA A 169 -9.00 2.00 3.49
C ALA A 169 -8.36 1.52 4.80
N GLY A 170 -7.81 2.46 5.59
CA GLY A 170 -7.38 2.20 6.97
C GLY A 170 -6.36 1.07 7.17
N GLY A 171 -5.55 0.74 6.15
CA GLY A 171 -4.58 -0.37 6.17
C GLY A 171 -4.86 -1.48 5.16
N SER A 172 -6.05 -1.49 4.57
CA SER A 172 -6.44 -2.32 3.43
C SER A 172 -6.55 -1.49 2.16
N LEU A 173 -6.69 -2.16 1.02
CA LEU A 173 -6.87 -1.56 -0.29
C LEU A 173 -8.16 -2.13 -0.90
N ASP A 174 -9.18 -1.30 -1.09
CA ASP A 174 -10.48 -1.76 -1.57
C ASP A 174 -10.83 -1.09 -2.89
N GLY A 175 -11.47 -1.82 -3.79
CA GLY A 175 -11.86 -1.26 -5.07
C GLY A 175 -12.48 -2.28 -6.01
N ALA A 176 -12.25 -2.08 -7.31
CA ALA A 176 -12.88 -2.90 -8.33
C ALA A 176 -11.95 -3.15 -9.53
N LEU A 177 -12.15 -4.31 -10.15
CA LEU A 177 -11.58 -4.67 -11.43
C LEU A 177 -12.15 -3.78 -12.54
N SER A 178 -11.29 -3.17 -13.34
CA SER A 178 -11.72 -2.27 -14.42
C SER A 178 -12.40 -2.99 -15.58
N LYS A 179 -12.15 -4.29 -15.77
CA LYS A 179 -12.72 -5.09 -16.87
C LYS A 179 -14.08 -5.68 -16.52
N SER A 180 -14.20 -6.28 -15.34
CA SER A 180 -15.38 -7.02 -14.89
C SER A 180 -16.28 -6.24 -13.93
N GLY A 181 -15.79 -5.15 -13.33
CA GLY A 181 -16.49 -4.44 -12.27
C GLY A 181 -16.58 -5.22 -10.95
N ALA A 182 -15.94 -6.38 -10.84
CA ALA A 182 -15.96 -7.19 -9.63
C ALA A 182 -15.24 -6.50 -8.47
N SER A 183 -15.77 -6.64 -7.26
CA SER A 183 -15.17 -6.07 -6.05
C SER A 183 -13.88 -6.79 -5.70
N LEU A 184 -12.84 -6.01 -5.44
CA LEU A 184 -11.51 -6.47 -5.11
C LEU A 184 -11.07 -5.84 -3.78
N SER A 185 -10.70 -6.67 -2.82
CA SER A 185 -10.15 -6.24 -1.54
C SER A 185 -8.74 -6.80 -1.37
N LEU A 186 -7.80 -5.99 -0.89
CA LEU A 186 -6.42 -6.35 -0.64
C LEU A 186 -6.12 -6.09 0.84
N ALA A 187 -5.72 -7.13 1.55
CA ALA A 187 -5.34 -7.08 2.96
C ALA A 187 -3.91 -7.59 3.16
N ARG A 188 -3.22 -7.15 4.22
CA ARG A 188 -1.87 -7.61 4.57
C ARG A 188 -1.90 -8.92 5.35
#